data_AF-A0A935W8S9-F1
#
_entry.id   AF-A0A935W8S9-F1
#
_cell.length_a   1.000
_cell.length_b   1.000
_cell.length_c   1.000
_cell.angle_alpha   90.00
_cell.angle_beta   90.00
_cell.angle_gamma   90.00
#
_symmetry.space_group_name_H-M   'P 1'
#
loop_
_entity.id
_entity.type
_entity.pdbx_description
1 polymer ?
#
loop_
_entity_poly.entity_id
_entity_poly.type
_entity_poly.pdbx_seq_one_letter_code
_entity_poly.pdbx_strand_id
1 'polypeptide(L)'
;MTINKKNLILLALVFCANLLFAQVDQDISRVGTTAASVLKIAPGARSLGMGSAYVGVSDDIYSVYFNPAGITRSKGNSQVAFNHSEWLADVNYDFAAGSINVDGLGTLFATFSSLQVPKDEVRTFEYPEGDGRTWDASSLVIGVGYARSLTDRFSVGFQVKFIQESIWNSSATGVAMDVGTYYVTPFNDLVIGASFNNFGTKMQLNGRDLQINVDPENLPESGPNNIPGEYSTEKNDLPLNFRVGLAMNVVDTRFFRLKAALDAVHPNDNKEYLNTGLEFSYNSMIFLRGGFKSLFLPNSEQGLTLGFGINYGITSDLEFTFNYAYADYGRLKNIQYFDIGLIF
;
A
#
# COMPACT_ATOMS: atom_id res chain seq x y z
N MET A 1 51.05 3.53 -0.14
CA MET A 1 50.11 3.11 -1.20
C MET A 1 48.78 3.81 -0.93
N THR A 2 48.54 4.95 -1.57
CA THR A 2 47.33 5.76 -1.37
C THR A 2 46.18 5.12 -2.14
N ILE A 3 45.30 4.39 -1.43
CA ILE A 3 44.12 3.80 -2.04
C ILE A 3 43.19 4.95 -2.45
N ASN A 4 42.96 5.09 -3.75
CA ASN A 4 42.09 6.13 -4.32
C ASN A 4 40.65 5.93 -3.84
N LYS A 5 39.94 6.99 -3.44
CA LYS A 5 38.55 6.92 -2.93
C LYS A 5 37.60 6.18 -3.90
N LYS A 6 37.84 6.29 -5.22
CA LYS A 6 37.09 5.54 -6.24
C LYS A 6 37.25 4.02 -6.12
N ASN A 7 38.46 3.55 -5.78
CA ASN A 7 38.74 2.12 -5.61
C ASN A 7 38.13 1.58 -4.32
N LEU A 8 38.01 2.40 -3.28
CA LEU A 8 37.34 2.03 -2.02
C LEU A 8 35.83 1.86 -2.22
N ILE A 9 35.20 2.75 -3.01
CA ILE A 9 33.77 2.66 -3.37
C ILE A 9 33.51 1.44 -4.25
N LEU A 10 34.40 1.14 -5.21
CA LEU A 10 34.29 -0.04 -6.07
C LEU A 10 34.44 -1.34 -5.25
N LEU A 11 35.36 -1.37 -4.28
CA LEU A 11 35.54 -2.51 -3.39
C LEU A 11 34.33 -2.71 -2.47
N ALA A 12 33.74 -1.62 -1.97
CA ALA A 12 32.51 -1.67 -1.17
C ALA A 12 31.30 -2.16 -1.98
N LEU A 13 31.15 -1.71 -3.24
CA LEU A 13 30.11 -2.19 -4.16
C LEU A 13 30.27 -3.69 -4.48
N VAL A 14 31.49 -4.15 -4.71
CA VAL A 14 31.78 -5.58 -4.94
C VAL A 14 31.54 -6.41 -3.67
N PHE A 15 31.87 -5.89 -2.49
CA PHE A 15 31.62 -6.57 -1.21
C PHE A 15 30.11 -6.65 -0.89
N CYS A 16 29.35 -5.57 -1.15
CA CYS A 16 27.89 -5.57 -1.05
C CYS A 16 27.23 -6.52 -2.06
N ALA A 17 27.76 -6.62 -3.28
CA ALA A 17 27.25 -7.56 -4.29
C ALA A 17 27.42 -9.03 -3.90
N ASN A 18 28.44 -9.37 -3.11
CA ASN A 18 28.67 -10.74 -2.63
C ASN A 18 27.80 -11.11 -1.41
N LEU A 19 27.35 -10.13 -0.61
CA LEU A 19 26.42 -10.37 0.50
C LEU A 19 24.98 -10.67 0.03
N LEU A 20 24.62 -10.26 -1.18
CA LEU A 20 23.28 -10.47 -1.77
C LEU A 20 22.98 -11.95 -2.12
N PHE A 21 23.98 -12.82 -2.19
CA PHE A 21 23.80 -14.23 -2.56
C PHE A 21 23.81 -15.21 -1.38
N ALA A 22 23.95 -14.73 -0.14
CA ALA A 22 24.16 -15.58 1.04
C ALA A 22 22.87 -16.00 1.79
N GLN A 23 21.68 -15.56 1.37
CA GLN A 23 20.42 -15.90 2.02
C GLN A 23 19.55 -16.76 1.11
N VAL A 24 19.92 -18.05 0.99
CA VAL A 24 18.96 -19.06 0.52
C VAL A 24 18.12 -19.45 1.72
N ASP A 25 17.09 -18.66 2.01
CA ASP A 25 16.18 -18.93 3.12
C ASP A 25 15.15 -19.99 2.70
N GLN A 26 15.20 -21.15 3.38
CA GLN A 26 14.24 -22.25 3.23
C GLN A 26 12.98 -22.04 4.08
N ASP A 27 12.62 -20.78 4.34
CA ASP A 27 11.37 -20.48 5.03
C ASP A 27 10.16 -20.72 4.09
N ILE A 28 9.11 -21.32 4.66
CA ILE A 28 7.82 -21.50 3.99
C ILE A 28 7.15 -20.13 3.98
N SER A 29 7.00 -19.56 2.78
CA SER A 29 6.35 -18.26 2.64
C SER A 29 4.89 -18.37 3.10
N ARG A 30 4.51 -17.57 4.10
CA ARG A 30 3.15 -17.50 4.69
C ARG A 30 2.12 -16.79 3.79
N VAL A 31 2.26 -16.95 2.48
CA VAL A 31 1.45 -16.25 1.48
C VAL A 31 -0.01 -16.65 1.64
N GLY A 32 -0.87 -15.64 1.79
CA GLY A 32 -2.31 -15.84 1.90
C GLY A 32 -2.82 -16.22 3.28
N THR A 33 -2.00 -16.12 4.34
CA THR A 33 -2.43 -16.43 5.72
C THR A 33 -2.95 -15.21 6.51
N THR A 34 -3.16 -14.07 5.85
CA THR A 34 -3.66 -12.83 6.48
C THR A 34 -5.04 -12.45 5.97
N ALA A 35 -5.86 -11.86 6.82
CA ALA A 35 -7.10 -11.18 6.41
C ALA A 35 -6.80 -9.82 5.73
N ALA A 36 -7.83 -9.09 5.30
CA ALA A 36 -7.71 -7.69 4.89
C ALA A 36 -6.70 -7.44 3.75
N SER A 37 -6.80 -8.21 2.67
CA SER A 37 -5.89 -8.08 1.51
C SER A 37 -5.93 -6.68 0.87
N VAL A 38 -7.03 -5.93 1.06
CA VAL A 38 -7.14 -4.52 0.66
C VAL A 38 -6.00 -3.64 1.23
N LEU A 39 -5.49 -3.97 2.42
CA LEU A 39 -4.39 -3.21 3.05
C LEU A 39 -3.06 -3.34 2.31
N LYS A 40 -2.93 -4.29 1.38
CA LYS A 40 -1.74 -4.49 0.52
C LYS A 40 -1.80 -3.73 -0.79
N ILE A 41 -2.96 -3.17 -1.13
CA ILE A 41 -3.17 -2.40 -2.36
C ILE A 41 -2.75 -0.97 -2.06
N ALA A 42 -1.64 -0.54 -2.66
CA ALA A 42 -1.15 0.80 -2.52
C ALA A 42 -1.97 1.77 -3.39
N PRO A 43 -2.34 2.95 -2.88
CA PRO A 43 -3.06 3.96 -3.63
C PRO A 43 -2.12 4.92 -4.38
N GLY A 44 -2.67 5.58 -5.39
CA GLY A 44 -2.03 6.68 -6.11
C GLY A 44 -1.18 6.21 -7.30
N ALA A 45 -1.45 6.77 -8.47
CA ALA A 45 -0.74 6.50 -9.71
C ALA A 45 0.71 6.95 -9.61
N ARG A 46 0.99 8.08 -8.93
CA ARG A 46 2.37 8.50 -8.66
C ARG A 46 3.17 7.45 -7.90
N SER A 47 2.61 6.88 -6.84
CA SER A 47 3.30 5.86 -6.04
C SER A 47 3.47 4.55 -6.83
N LEU A 48 2.47 4.17 -7.62
CA LEU A 48 2.54 3.02 -8.51
C LEU A 48 3.63 3.18 -9.56
N GLY A 49 3.69 4.33 -10.25
CA GLY A 49 4.71 4.64 -11.26
C GLY A 49 6.14 4.65 -10.71
N MET A 50 6.30 4.79 -9.40
CA MET A 50 7.57 4.70 -8.66
C MET A 50 7.86 3.28 -8.14
N GLY A 51 7.21 2.25 -8.68
CA GLY A 51 7.38 0.87 -8.23
C GLY A 51 6.91 0.63 -6.79
N SER A 52 6.07 1.53 -6.24
CA SER A 52 5.72 1.56 -4.82
C SER A 52 6.92 1.76 -3.87
N ALA A 53 8.02 2.35 -4.35
CA ALA A 53 9.13 2.86 -3.54
C ALA A 53 8.81 4.28 -3.06
N TYR A 54 8.14 4.37 -1.92
CA TYR A 54 7.48 5.59 -1.46
C TYR A 54 7.62 5.88 0.05
N VAL A 55 8.35 5.05 0.80
CA VAL A 55 8.53 5.25 2.26
C VAL A 55 9.36 6.50 2.57
N GLY A 56 10.34 6.80 1.71
CA GLY A 56 11.14 8.04 1.75
C GLY A 56 10.62 9.14 0.82
N VAL A 57 9.67 8.85 -0.08
CA VAL A 57 9.07 9.84 -0.98
C VAL A 57 7.82 10.39 -0.31
N SER A 58 7.83 11.66 0.09
CA SER A 58 6.78 12.14 0.99
C SER A 58 6.30 13.56 0.78
N ASP A 59 6.25 14.00 -0.46
CA ASP A 59 5.81 15.34 -0.84
C ASP A 59 4.31 15.44 -1.20
N ASP A 60 3.53 14.36 -1.01
CA ASP A 60 2.08 14.35 -1.22
C ASP A 60 1.29 13.48 -0.23
N ILE A 61 -0.04 13.58 -0.33
CA ILE A 61 -0.99 12.89 0.54
C ILE A 61 -0.95 11.36 0.41
N TYR A 62 -0.54 10.78 -0.72
CA TYR A 62 -0.44 9.33 -0.88
C TYR A 62 0.64 8.71 0.01
N SER A 63 1.62 9.51 0.45
CA SER A 63 2.69 9.05 1.33
C SER A 63 2.20 8.45 2.65
N VAL A 64 1.03 8.87 3.17
CA VAL A 64 0.53 8.39 4.47
C VAL A 64 0.24 6.89 4.49
N TYR A 65 -0.07 6.27 3.34
CA TYR A 65 -0.23 4.82 3.22
C TYR A 65 1.09 4.08 3.48
N PHE A 66 2.21 4.62 3.00
CA PHE A 66 3.52 4.00 3.10
C PHE A 66 4.23 4.37 4.40
N ASN A 67 4.19 5.66 4.76
CA ASN A 67 4.85 6.22 5.92
C ASN A 67 4.09 7.47 6.40
N PRO A 68 3.33 7.39 7.51
CA PRO A 68 2.55 8.53 7.99
C PRO A 68 3.41 9.75 8.37
N ALA A 69 4.69 9.58 8.73
CA ALA A 69 5.59 10.72 9.00
C ALA A 69 5.86 11.57 7.76
N GLY A 70 5.70 10.96 6.58
CA GLY A 70 6.01 11.55 5.30
C GLY A 70 5.23 12.83 5.02
N ILE A 71 3.95 12.89 5.41
CA ILE A 71 3.07 14.03 5.13
C ILE A 71 3.57 15.36 5.72
N THR A 72 4.48 15.33 6.70
CA THR A 72 5.08 16.54 7.26
C THR A 72 5.93 17.33 6.24
N ARG A 73 6.25 16.74 5.09
CA ARG A 73 6.98 17.36 3.98
C ARG A 73 6.10 17.64 2.76
N SER A 74 4.79 17.47 2.88
CA SER A 74 3.85 17.75 1.80
C SER A 74 3.84 19.24 1.47
N LYS A 75 3.66 19.57 0.19
CA LYS A 75 3.47 20.98 -0.23
C LYS A 75 2.10 21.51 0.19
N GLY A 76 1.99 22.82 0.36
CA GLY A 76 0.74 23.48 0.74
C GLY A 76 0.36 23.27 2.21
N ASN A 77 -0.68 23.96 2.65
CA ASN A 77 -1.25 23.81 3.97
C ASN A 77 -2.29 22.69 4.01
N SER A 78 -2.84 22.30 2.86
CA SER A 78 -3.83 21.24 2.77
C SER A 78 -3.75 20.52 1.43
N GLN A 79 -4.13 19.26 1.45
CA GLN A 79 -4.20 18.44 0.24
C GLN A 79 -5.45 17.60 0.28
N VAL A 80 -6.07 17.37 -0.87
CA VAL A 80 -7.09 16.36 -1.05
C VAL A 80 -6.77 15.61 -2.34
N ALA A 81 -6.84 14.29 -2.32
CA ALA A 81 -6.62 13.49 -3.50
C ALA A 81 -7.55 12.28 -3.57
N PHE A 82 -7.84 11.88 -4.80
CA PHE A 82 -8.71 10.77 -5.14
C PHE A 82 -8.01 9.90 -6.18
N ASN A 83 -8.08 8.60 -5.99
CA ASN A 83 -7.55 7.61 -6.89
C ASN A 83 -8.64 6.56 -7.16
N HIS A 84 -8.79 6.22 -8.44
CA HIS A 84 -9.66 5.14 -8.88
C HIS A 84 -8.84 4.18 -9.76
N SER A 85 -9.09 2.89 -9.60
CA SER A 85 -8.50 1.84 -10.42
C SER A 85 -9.45 0.68 -10.62
N GLU A 86 -9.58 0.26 -11.88
CA GLU A 86 -10.00 -1.09 -12.22
C GLU A 86 -8.83 -2.03 -11.89
N TRP A 87 -8.98 -2.71 -10.76
CA TRP A 87 -8.03 -3.70 -10.29
C TRP A 87 -8.26 -5.04 -11.00
N LEU A 88 -7.47 -6.03 -10.60
CA LEU A 88 -7.52 -7.37 -11.19
C LEU A 88 -8.90 -8.02 -11.03
N ALA A 89 -9.32 -8.76 -12.06
CA ALA A 89 -10.60 -9.47 -12.10
C ALA A 89 -11.82 -8.55 -11.89
N ASP A 90 -11.80 -7.39 -12.57
CA ASP A 90 -12.90 -6.41 -12.60
C ASP A 90 -13.26 -5.83 -11.23
N VAL A 91 -12.37 -5.98 -10.25
CA VAL A 91 -12.53 -5.43 -8.90
C VAL A 91 -12.27 -3.93 -8.94
N ASN A 92 -13.17 -3.15 -8.37
CA ASN A 92 -12.97 -1.70 -8.25
C ASN A 92 -12.20 -1.38 -6.97
N TYR A 93 -11.17 -0.54 -7.09
CA TYR A 93 -10.43 0.01 -5.96
C TYR A 93 -10.49 1.54 -5.98
N ASP A 94 -11.03 2.10 -4.91
CA ASP A 94 -11.15 3.54 -4.70
C ASP A 94 -10.36 3.96 -3.47
N PHE A 95 -9.65 5.07 -3.59
CA PHE A 95 -8.94 5.69 -2.48
C PHE A 95 -9.21 7.19 -2.46
N ALA A 96 -9.43 7.73 -1.26
CA ALA A 96 -9.50 9.16 -1.03
C ALA A 96 -8.70 9.52 0.22
N ALA A 97 -8.03 10.66 0.20
CA ALA A 97 -7.35 11.16 1.38
C ALA A 97 -7.33 12.69 1.41
N GLY A 98 -7.26 13.23 2.61
CA GLY A 98 -7.10 14.65 2.83
C GLY A 98 -6.21 14.94 4.03
N SER A 99 -5.47 16.04 3.97
CA SER A 99 -4.65 16.53 5.07
C SER A 99 -4.79 18.01 5.28
N ILE A 100 -4.59 18.44 6.52
CA ILE A 100 -4.46 19.83 6.93
C ILE A 100 -3.24 19.97 7.83
N ASN A 101 -2.32 20.84 7.43
CA ASN A 101 -1.19 21.29 8.22
C ASN A 101 -1.66 22.45 9.11
N VAL A 102 -1.55 22.27 10.42
CA VAL A 102 -1.85 23.29 11.41
C VAL A 102 -0.54 23.80 11.97
N ASP A 103 -0.26 25.08 11.73
CA ASP A 103 0.99 25.71 12.13
C ASP A 103 1.29 25.51 13.63
N GLY A 104 2.53 25.17 13.95
CA GLY A 104 2.99 24.82 15.30
C GLY A 104 2.46 23.51 15.89
N LEU A 105 1.38 22.92 15.35
CA LEU A 105 0.79 21.67 15.84
C LEU A 105 1.20 20.46 15.00
N GLY A 106 1.31 20.58 13.68
CA GLY A 106 1.61 19.46 12.76
C GLY A 106 0.45 19.17 11.81
N THR A 107 0.51 18.03 11.14
CA THR A 107 -0.43 17.69 10.06
C THR A 107 -1.41 16.62 10.52
N LEU A 108 -2.70 16.91 10.42
CA LEU A 108 -3.78 15.95 10.57
C LEU A 108 -4.18 15.43 9.20
N PHE A 109 -4.53 14.16 9.09
CA PHE A 109 -5.00 13.57 7.85
C PHE A 109 -6.04 12.48 8.07
N ALA A 110 -6.85 12.25 7.04
CA ALA A 110 -7.80 11.16 6.97
C ALA A 110 -7.66 10.43 5.63
N THR A 111 -7.91 9.12 5.65
CA THR A 111 -7.85 8.25 4.48
C THR A 111 -9.08 7.37 4.42
N PHE A 112 -9.49 7.06 3.21
CA PHE A 112 -10.56 6.14 2.89
C PHE A 112 -10.08 5.22 1.78
N SER A 113 -10.35 3.92 1.89
CA SER A 113 -10.12 2.96 0.83
C SER A 113 -11.30 2.00 0.74
N SER A 114 -11.75 1.73 -0.48
CA SER A 114 -12.79 0.76 -0.76
C SER A 114 -12.31 -0.21 -1.84
N LEU A 115 -12.59 -1.49 -1.63
CA LEU A 115 -12.44 -2.54 -2.62
C LEU A 115 -13.82 -3.15 -2.84
N GLN A 116 -14.28 -3.26 -4.08
CA GLN A 116 -15.59 -3.80 -4.42
C GLN A 116 -15.46 -4.85 -5.50
N VAL A 117 -15.82 -6.08 -5.16
CA VAL A 117 -15.98 -7.18 -6.12
C VAL A 117 -17.36 -7.04 -6.76
N PRO A 118 -17.48 -7.06 -8.10
CA PRO A 118 -18.77 -7.00 -8.75
C PRO A 118 -19.64 -8.21 -8.37
N LYS A 119 -20.97 -8.02 -8.42
CA LYS A 119 -21.90 -9.12 -8.16
C LYS A 119 -21.70 -10.24 -9.19
N ASP A 120 -21.67 -11.48 -8.70
CA ASP A 120 -21.63 -12.68 -9.52
C ASP A 120 -22.69 -13.70 -9.06
N GLU A 121 -23.03 -14.63 -9.94
CA GLU A 121 -24.02 -15.68 -9.69
C GLU A 121 -23.43 -16.78 -8.80
N VAL A 122 -24.25 -17.29 -7.88
CA VAL A 122 -23.91 -18.47 -7.08
C VAL A 122 -24.05 -19.71 -7.95
N ARG A 123 -22.94 -20.39 -8.18
CA ARG A 123 -22.87 -21.61 -8.99
C ARG A 123 -22.70 -22.84 -8.10
N THR A 124 -23.44 -23.89 -8.42
CA THR A 124 -23.35 -25.20 -7.75
C THR A 124 -23.12 -26.28 -8.79
N PHE A 125 -22.83 -27.51 -8.34
CA PHE A 125 -22.72 -28.65 -9.26
C PHE A 125 -24.01 -28.89 -10.06
N GLU A 126 -25.17 -28.65 -9.46
CA GLU A 126 -26.49 -28.79 -10.12
C GLU A 126 -26.82 -27.62 -11.05
N TYR A 127 -26.38 -26.41 -10.68
CA TYR A 127 -26.65 -25.18 -11.42
C TYR A 127 -25.32 -24.48 -11.81
N PRO A 128 -24.61 -24.99 -12.82
CA PRO A 128 -23.32 -24.42 -13.25
C PRO A 128 -23.45 -23.02 -13.85
N GLU A 129 -24.61 -22.68 -14.40
CA GLU A 129 -24.90 -21.34 -14.95
C GLU A 129 -25.44 -20.37 -13.90
N GLY A 130 -25.63 -20.82 -12.65
CA GLY A 130 -26.19 -20.02 -11.55
C GLY A 130 -27.56 -20.54 -11.08
N ASP A 131 -27.80 -20.46 -9.78
CA ASP A 131 -29.08 -20.85 -9.16
C ASP A 131 -30.05 -19.67 -8.92
N GLY A 132 -29.74 -18.51 -9.49
CA GLY A 132 -30.51 -17.27 -9.39
C GLY A 132 -30.21 -16.42 -8.15
N ARG A 133 -29.30 -16.87 -7.27
CA ARG A 133 -28.75 -16.05 -6.18
C ARG A 133 -27.47 -15.37 -6.64
N THR A 134 -27.22 -14.18 -6.10
CA THR A 134 -25.97 -13.45 -6.31
C THR A 134 -25.19 -13.31 -5.02
N TRP A 135 -23.88 -13.16 -5.16
CA TRP A 135 -22.96 -12.82 -4.09
C TRP A 135 -22.05 -11.68 -4.54
N ASP A 136 -21.57 -10.92 -3.56
CA ASP A 136 -20.54 -9.89 -3.73
C ASP A 136 -19.59 -9.93 -2.53
N ALA A 137 -18.50 -9.17 -2.65
CA ALA A 137 -17.56 -8.95 -1.56
C ALA A 137 -17.09 -7.50 -1.59
N SER A 138 -16.83 -6.96 -0.40
CA SER A 138 -16.29 -5.62 -0.29
C SER A 138 -15.35 -5.49 0.90
N SER A 139 -14.39 -4.59 0.79
CA SER A 139 -13.54 -4.18 1.90
C SER A 139 -13.58 -2.66 2.03
N LEU A 140 -13.64 -2.18 3.27
CA LEU A 140 -13.63 -0.78 3.62
C LEU A 140 -12.52 -0.53 4.65
N VAL A 141 -11.71 0.49 4.41
CA VAL A 141 -10.67 0.95 5.33
C VAL A 141 -10.83 2.44 5.54
N ILE A 142 -11.00 2.86 6.79
CA ILE A 142 -11.05 4.27 7.18
C ILE A 142 -9.89 4.52 8.12
N GLY A 143 -9.08 5.53 7.83
CA GLY A 143 -7.92 5.90 8.62
C GLY A 143 -7.95 7.36 9.05
N VAL A 144 -7.46 7.62 10.25
CA VAL A 144 -7.17 8.98 10.73
C VAL A 144 -5.77 8.98 11.32
N GLY A 145 -5.04 10.07 11.11
CA GLY A 145 -3.67 10.14 11.56
C GLY A 145 -3.17 11.54 11.77
N TYR A 146 -1.98 11.58 12.36
CA TYR A 146 -1.31 12.79 12.75
C TYR A 146 0.20 12.61 12.57
N ALA A 147 0.86 13.65 12.07
CA ALA A 147 2.30 13.66 11.91
C ALA A 147 2.89 15.02 12.27
N ARG A 148 4.12 15.01 12.78
CA ARG A 148 4.80 16.23 13.20
C ARG A 148 6.30 16.15 12.97
N SER A 149 6.85 17.26 12.49
CA SER A 149 8.30 17.53 12.52
C SER A 149 8.73 17.83 13.96
N LEU A 150 9.54 16.95 14.54
CA LEU A 150 10.13 17.15 15.88
C LEU A 150 11.38 18.03 15.82
N THR A 151 12.07 18.00 14.68
CA THR A 151 13.18 18.90 14.34
C THR A 151 13.08 19.27 12.86
N ASP A 152 13.94 20.16 12.38
CA ASP A 152 14.01 20.53 10.96
C ASP A 152 14.23 19.33 10.03
N ARG A 153 14.81 18.24 10.56
CA ARG A 153 15.23 17.07 9.79
C ARG A 153 14.55 15.77 10.21
N PHE A 154 13.83 15.74 11.33
CA PHE A 154 13.22 14.52 11.86
C PHE A 154 11.73 14.70 12.11
N SER A 155 10.94 13.79 11.55
CA SER A 155 9.50 13.77 11.70
C SER A 155 9.02 12.39 12.14
N VAL A 156 7.90 12.38 12.84
CA VAL A 156 7.18 11.17 13.26
C VAL A 156 5.73 11.26 12.79
N GLY A 157 5.11 10.11 12.57
CA GLY A 157 3.71 10.04 12.18
C GLY A 157 3.04 8.79 12.70
N PHE A 158 1.74 8.91 12.92
CA PHE A 158 0.89 7.89 13.50
C PHE A 158 -0.43 7.85 12.73
N GLN A 159 -0.98 6.66 12.51
CA GLN A 159 -2.30 6.48 11.93
C GLN A 159 -3.02 5.34 12.64
N VAL A 160 -4.33 5.49 12.85
CA VAL A 160 -5.22 4.41 13.27
C VAL A 160 -6.19 4.13 12.13
N LYS A 161 -6.45 2.84 11.86
CA LYS A 161 -7.34 2.37 10.81
C LYS A 161 -8.41 1.46 11.36
N PHE A 162 -9.65 1.69 10.94
CA PHE A 162 -10.75 0.75 11.05
C PHE A 162 -10.88 -0.01 9.73
N ILE A 163 -11.00 -1.33 9.80
CA ILE A 163 -11.10 -2.23 8.66
C ILE A 163 -12.38 -3.04 8.80
N GLN A 164 -13.12 -3.14 7.71
CA GLN A 164 -14.27 -4.02 7.58
C GLN A 164 -14.19 -4.76 6.25
N GLU A 165 -14.38 -6.07 6.29
CA GLU A 165 -14.58 -6.88 5.10
C GLU A 165 -15.95 -7.55 5.17
N SER A 166 -16.60 -7.68 4.02
CA SER A 166 -17.83 -8.43 3.84
C SER A 166 -17.69 -9.35 2.65
N ILE A 167 -18.25 -10.55 2.78
CA ILE A 167 -18.50 -11.45 1.68
C ILE A 167 -19.88 -12.04 1.89
N TRP A 168 -20.76 -11.81 0.92
CA TRP A 168 -22.15 -12.21 0.98
C TRP A 168 -22.87 -11.74 2.27
N ASN A 169 -23.29 -12.65 3.15
CA ASN A 169 -23.96 -12.33 4.43
C ASN A 169 -23.04 -12.47 5.64
N SER A 170 -21.73 -12.43 5.42
CA SER A 170 -20.71 -12.58 6.44
C SER A 170 -19.74 -11.40 6.43
N SER A 171 -19.22 -11.04 7.61
CA SER A 171 -18.34 -9.90 7.78
C SER A 171 -17.28 -10.12 8.84
N ALA A 172 -16.18 -9.38 8.72
CA ALA A 172 -15.10 -9.34 9.68
C ALA A 172 -14.69 -7.89 9.90
N THR A 173 -14.34 -7.53 11.14
CA THR A 173 -13.83 -6.20 11.49
C THR A 173 -12.49 -6.28 12.18
N GLY A 174 -11.68 -5.25 12.00
CA GLY A 174 -10.36 -5.12 12.62
C GLY A 174 -9.98 -3.67 12.84
N VAL A 175 -9.04 -3.46 13.75
CA VAL A 175 -8.40 -2.17 13.98
C VAL A 175 -6.90 -2.33 13.84
N ALA A 176 -6.25 -1.38 13.19
CA ALA A 176 -4.81 -1.37 13.00
C ALA A 176 -4.19 0.00 13.30
N MET A 177 -2.90 -0.01 13.58
CA MET A 177 -2.09 1.18 13.79
C MET A 177 -0.87 1.16 12.87
N ASP A 178 -0.51 2.34 12.39
CA ASP A 178 0.71 2.58 11.64
C ASP A 178 1.56 3.61 12.38
N VAL A 179 2.87 3.39 12.36
CA VAL A 179 3.86 4.33 12.91
C VAL A 179 4.95 4.55 11.87
N GLY A 180 5.36 5.79 11.72
CA GLY A 180 6.33 6.21 10.72
C GLY A 180 7.37 7.15 11.29
N THR A 181 8.55 7.11 10.71
CA THR A 181 9.64 8.06 10.94
C THR A 181 10.21 8.53 9.61
N TYR A 182 10.68 9.77 9.59
CA TYR A 182 11.22 10.40 8.41
C TYR A 182 12.42 11.27 8.80
N TYR A 183 13.60 10.95 8.28
CA TYR A 183 14.85 11.64 8.62
C TYR A 183 15.57 12.16 7.37
N VAL A 184 15.80 13.47 7.30
CA VAL A 184 16.58 14.12 6.24
C VAL A 184 18.03 14.24 6.70
N THR A 185 18.90 13.45 6.07
CA THR A 185 20.33 13.44 6.39
C THR A 185 21.02 14.71 5.88
N PRO A 186 22.18 15.08 6.43
CA PRO A 186 23.02 16.16 5.88
C PRO A 186 23.68 15.84 4.54
N PHE A 187 23.55 14.60 4.04
CA PHE A 187 24.18 14.16 2.82
C PHE A 187 23.23 14.36 1.64
N ASN A 188 23.30 15.53 1.00
CA ASN A 188 22.52 15.87 -0.21
C ASN A 188 21.01 15.63 -0.05
N ASP A 189 20.49 15.97 1.14
CA ASP A 189 19.10 15.76 1.55
C ASP A 189 18.57 14.33 1.31
N LEU A 190 19.45 13.33 1.36
CA LEU A 190 19.05 11.93 1.39
C LEU A 190 18.12 11.71 2.57
N VAL A 191 16.97 11.13 2.27
CA VAL A 191 15.93 10.76 3.21
C VAL A 191 16.13 9.31 3.61
N ILE A 192 16.00 9.05 4.91
CA ILE A 192 15.83 7.72 5.48
C ILE A 192 14.45 7.70 6.13
N GLY A 193 13.55 6.90 5.56
CA GLY A 193 12.23 6.64 6.11
C GLY A 193 12.16 5.24 6.70
N ALA A 194 11.39 5.08 7.76
CA ALA A 194 11.03 3.76 8.27
C ALA A 194 9.60 3.77 8.77
N SER A 195 8.85 2.69 8.52
CA SER A 195 7.48 2.55 8.95
C SER A 195 7.12 1.12 9.35
N PHE A 196 6.18 1.03 10.27
CA PHE A 196 5.46 -0.19 10.61
C PHE A 196 3.99 0.06 10.29
N ASN A 197 3.44 -0.67 9.32
CA ASN A 197 2.05 -0.54 8.90
C ASN A 197 1.24 -1.78 9.31
N ASN A 198 -0.03 -1.57 9.63
CA ASN A 198 -1.06 -2.58 9.90
C ASN A 198 -0.83 -3.40 11.17
N PHE A 199 -0.20 -2.83 12.20
CA PHE A 199 -0.11 -3.50 13.50
C PHE A 199 -1.46 -3.46 14.20
N GLY A 200 -2.14 -4.61 14.35
CA GLY A 200 -3.54 -4.59 14.77
C GLY A 200 -4.12 -5.92 15.20
N THR A 201 -5.44 -5.93 15.39
CA THR A 201 -6.22 -7.07 15.85
C THR A 201 -6.37 -8.13 14.75
N LYS A 202 -6.39 -9.41 15.11
CA LYS A 202 -6.83 -10.47 14.21
C LYS A 202 -8.29 -10.27 13.79
N MET A 203 -8.62 -10.63 12.56
CA MET A 203 -9.97 -10.59 12.02
C MET A 203 -10.56 -12.00 11.94
N GLN A 204 -11.86 -12.12 12.21
CA GLN A 204 -12.61 -13.37 12.15
C GLN A 204 -13.90 -13.11 11.39
N LEU A 205 -14.17 -13.94 10.38
CA LEU A 205 -15.40 -13.87 9.60
C LEU A 205 -16.54 -14.46 10.42
N ASN A 206 -17.62 -13.69 10.60
CA ASN A 206 -18.84 -14.14 11.27
C ASN A 206 -20.05 -13.73 10.43
N GLY A 207 -21.11 -14.53 10.44
CA GLY A 207 -22.29 -14.21 9.65
C GLY A 207 -23.26 -15.36 9.49
N ARG A 208 -24.36 -15.09 8.77
CA ARG A 208 -25.43 -16.06 8.56
C ARG A 208 -24.97 -17.27 7.78
N ASP A 209 -24.01 -17.10 6.87
CA ASP A 209 -23.54 -18.16 5.99
C ASP A 209 -22.76 -19.25 6.76
N LEU A 210 -22.36 -18.97 8.00
CA LEU A 210 -21.71 -19.93 8.90
C LEU A 210 -22.71 -20.70 9.78
N GLN A 211 -23.96 -20.27 9.83
CA GLN A 211 -25.00 -20.90 10.64
C GLN A 211 -25.60 -22.07 9.86
N ILE A 212 -25.61 -23.24 10.49
CA ILE A 212 -26.17 -24.47 9.92
C ILE A 212 -27.13 -25.11 10.92
N ASN A 213 -28.09 -25.87 10.42
CA ASN A 213 -28.86 -26.78 11.27
C ASN A 213 -28.33 -28.19 11.06
N VAL A 214 -28.00 -28.87 12.15
CA VAL A 214 -27.42 -30.21 12.14
C VAL A 214 -28.40 -31.18 12.79
N ASP A 215 -28.56 -32.33 12.16
CA ASP A 215 -29.09 -33.54 12.77
C ASP A 215 -27.89 -34.46 13.08
N PRO A 216 -27.46 -34.56 14.36
CA PRO A 216 -26.26 -35.31 14.71
C PRO A 216 -26.41 -36.82 14.52
N GLU A 217 -27.63 -37.32 14.62
CA GLU A 217 -27.89 -38.76 14.62
C GLU A 217 -28.25 -39.24 13.21
N ASN A 218 -28.79 -38.36 12.34
CA ASN A 218 -29.19 -38.66 10.96
C ASN A 218 -30.07 -39.92 10.87
N LEU A 219 -30.82 -40.19 11.95
CA LEU A 219 -31.75 -41.29 12.07
C LEU A 219 -33.15 -40.70 11.98
N PRO A 220 -33.97 -41.13 11.01
CA PRO A 220 -35.38 -40.80 11.02
C PRO A 220 -35.94 -41.27 12.37
N GLU A 221 -36.47 -40.33 13.16
CA GLU A 221 -37.14 -40.56 14.47
C GLU A 221 -36.28 -40.48 15.75
N SER A 222 -35.00 -40.09 15.70
CA SER A 222 -34.22 -39.86 16.92
C SER A 222 -33.97 -38.37 17.21
N GLY A 223 -34.62 -37.86 18.26
CA GLY A 223 -34.32 -36.55 18.85
C GLY A 223 -34.59 -35.32 17.96
N PRO A 224 -34.15 -34.13 18.41
CA PRO A 224 -34.31 -32.90 17.63
C PRO A 224 -33.42 -32.94 16.38
N ASN A 225 -34.03 -32.99 15.21
CA ASN A 225 -33.40 -32.99 13.89
C ASN A 225 -33.01 -31.59 13.37
N ASN A 226 -32.99 -30.59 14.25
CA ASN A 226 -32.75 -29.18 13.89
C ASN A 226 -31.98 -28.46 15.01
N ILE A 227 -30.77 -28.93 15.29
CA ILE A 227 -29.88 -28.33 16.29
C ILE A 227 -29.11 -27.20 15.63
N PRO A 228 -29.20 -25.95 16.12
CA PRO A 228 -28.38 -24.85 15.60
C PRO A 228 -26.90 -25.13 15.84
N GLY A 229 -26.13 -25.14 14.76
CA GLY A 229 -24.68 -25.24 14.73
C GLY A 229 -24.06 -24.07 13.99
N GLU A 230 -22.77 -23.86 14.19
CA GLU A 230 -22.02 -22.78 13.54
C GLU A 230 -20.63 -23.27 13.13
N TYR A 231 -20.22 -22.97 11.90
CA TYR A 231 -18.85 -23.16 11.46
C TYR A 231 -17.93 -22.16 12.18
N SER A 232 -17.00 -22.68 12.97
CA SER A 232 -16.00 -21.83 13.63
C SER A 232 -14.89 -21.48 12.65
N THR A 233 -14.86 -20.22 12.21
CA THR A 233 -13.79 -19.69 11.35
C THR A 233 -12.55 -19.34 12.16
N GLU A 234 -11.38 -19.37 11.54
CA GLU A 234 -10.13 -19.00 12.20
C GLU A 234 -9.96 -17.48 12.32
N LYS A 235 -9.12 -17.06 13.28
CA LYS A 235 -8.71 -15.67 13.46
C LYS A 235 -7.41 -15.41 12.72
N ASN A 236 -7.47 -14.64 11.64
CA ASN A 236 -6.32 -14.34 10.80
C ASN A 236 -5.69 -13.00 11.16
N ASP A 237 -4.36 -12.93 11.14
CA ASP A 237 -3.62 -11.69 11.38
C ASP A 237 -3.82 -10.70 10.22
N LEU A 238 -3.61 -9.41 10.49
CA LEU A 238 -3.51 -8.38 9.45
C LEU A 238 -2.16 -8.48 8.73
N PRO A 239 -2.06 -7.95 7.50
CA PRO A 239 -0.82 -7.92 6.74
C PRO A 239 0.11 -6.82 7.25
N LEU A 240 0.80 -7.14 8.35
CA LEU A 240 1.82 -6.31 8.96
C LEU A 240 2.98 -6.13 7.98
N ASN A 241 3.39 -4.88 7.76
CA ASN A 241 4.56 -4.55 6.95
C ASN A 241 5.53 -3.72 7.75
N PHE A 242 6.79 -4.15 7.82
CA PHE A 242 7.91 -3.29 8.17
C PHE A 242 8.58 -2.80 6.89
N ARG A 243 8.80 -1.49 6.78
CA ARG A 243 9.42 -0.89 5.61
C ARG A 243 10.56 0.05 6.01
N VAL A 244 11.62 0.03 5.23
CA VAL A 244 12.73 0.99 5.31
C VAL A 244 12.99 1.53 3.92
N GLY A 245 12.95 2.84 3.77
CA GLY A 245 13.06 3.53 2.49
C GLY A 245 14.18 4.55 2.46
N LEU A 246 14.81 4.67 1.30
CA LEU A 246 15.75 5.71 0.95
C LEU A 246 15.19 6.51 -0.21
N ALA A 247 15.29 7.84 -0.14
CA ALA A 247 14.95 8.70 -1.27
C ALA A 247 15.89 9.89 -1.37
N MET A 248 16.28 10.28 -2.58
CA MET A 248 17.21 11.41 -2.78
C MET A 248 16.98 12.06 -4.15
N ASN A 249 17.10 13.38 -4.20
CA ASN A 249 17.25 14.09 -5.47
C ASN A 249 18.71 13.94 -5.94
N VAL A 250 18.94 13.02 -6.87
CA VAL A 250 20.27 12.74 -7.44
C VAL A 250 20.72 13.90 -8.34
N VAL A 251 19.75 14.52 -9.02
CA VAL A 251 19.94 15.75 -9.77
C VAL A 251 18.89 16.74 -9.31
N ASP A 252 19.30 17.94 -8.91
CA ASP A 252 18.40 19.03 -8.58
C ASP A 252 18.93 20.32 -9.21
N THR A 253 18.25 20.77 -10.25
CA THR A 253 18.56 22.01 -10.98
C THR A 253 17.30 22.85 -11.07
N ARG A 254 17.42 24.10 -11.57
CA ARG A 254 16.27 25.00 -11.71
C ARG A 254 15.12 24.41 -12.54
N PHE A 255 15.42 23.67 -13.60
CA PHE A 255 14.42 23.15 -14.54
C PHE A 255 14.26 21.63 -14.49
N PHE A 256 15.27 20.90 -14.01
CA PHE A 256 15.26 19.45 -14.02
C PHE A 256 15.54 18.91 -12.62
N ARG A 257 14.72 17.95 -12.20
CA ARG A 257 14.96 17.18 -10.98
C ARG A 257 14.86 15.69 -11.31
N LEU A 258 15.79 14.91 -10.80
CA LEU A 258 15.76 13.45 -10.84
C LEU A 258 15.79 12.93 -9.40
N LYS A 259 14.67 12.35 -8.96
CA LYS A 259 14.53 11.69 -7.67
C LYS A 259 14.69 10.19 -7.85
N ALA A 260 15.45 9.55 -6.97
CA ALA A 260 15.56 8.11 -6.87
C ALA A 260 15.05 7.63 -5.52
N ALA A 261 14.39 6.47 -5.51
CA ALA A 261 13.84 5.84 -4.34
C ALA A 261 14.11 4.33 -4.33
N LEU A 262 14.30 3.80 -3.12
CA LEU A 262 14.50 2.38 -2.83
C LEU A 262 13.85 2.05 -1.51
N ASP A 263 12.94 1.08 -1.49
CA ASP A 263 12.32 0.58 -0.27
C ASP A 263 12.61 -0.91 -0.10
N ALA A 264 13.02 -1.31 1.11
CA ALA A 264 13.01 -2.69 1.56
C ALA A 264 11.73 -2.95 2.36
N VAL A 265 11.02 -4.03 2.02
CA VAL A 265 9.74 -4.39 2.64
C VAL A 265 9.86 -5.80 3.24
N HIS A 266 9.50 -5.91 4.52
CA HIS A 266 9.40 -7.16 5.26
C HIS A 266 7.95 -7.34 5.73
N PRO A 267 7.14 -8.11 4.99
CA PRO A 267 5.77 -8.47 5.40
C PRO A 267 5.76 -9.69 6.34
N ASN A 268 4.71 -9.84 7.16
CA ASN A 268 4.53 -11.04 8.00
C ASN A 268 4.00 -12.28 7.24
N ASP A 269 3.54 -12.07 6.01
CA ASP A 269 2.83 -13.07 5.20
C ASP A 269 3.50 -13.34 3.85
N ASN A 270 4.73 -12.87 3.64
CA ASN A 270 5.48 -13.16 2.43
C ASN A 270 6.98 -13.02 2.70
N LYS A 271 7.80 -13.34 1.70
CA LYS A 271 9.24 -13.06 1.74
C LYS A 271 9.51 -11.56 1.53
N GLU A 272 10.67 -11.13 1.98
CA GLU A 272 11.16 -9.79 1.79
C GLU A 272 11.39 -9.48 0.32
N TYR A 273 11.19 -8.22 -0.03
CA TYR A 273 11.40 -7.74 -1.39
C TYR A 273 11.81 -6.29 -1.38
N LEU A 274 12.33 -5.84 -2.53
CA LEU A 274 12.70 -4.45 -2.76
C LEU A 274 11.76 -3.79 -3.77
N ASN A 275 11.48 -2.52 -3.57
CA ASN A 275 10.86 -1.65 -4.56
C ASN A 275 11.85 -0.57 -4.95
N THR A 276 11.87 -0.19 -6.23
CA THR A 276 12.69 0.94 -6.69
C THR A 276 11.92 1.84 -7.64
N GLY A 277 12.24 3.13 -7.62
CA GLY A 277 11.59 4.13 -8.46
C GLY A 277 12.50 5.29 -8.81
N LEU A 278 12.28 5.85 -9.99
CA LEU A 278 12.89 7.07 -10.49
C LEU A 278 11.79 8.03 -10.94
N GLU A 279 11.87 9.29 -10.50
CA GLU A 279 10.99 10.37 -10.92
C GLU A 279 11.83 11.47 -11.56
N PHE A 280 11.63 11.68 -12.86
CA PHE A 280 12.13 12.84 -13.59
C PHE A 280 11.05 13.92 -13.61
N SER A 281 11.42 15.13 -13.21
CA SER A 281 10.54 16.30 -13.24
C SER A 281 11.14 17.40 -14.10
N TYR A 282 10.29 17.97 -14.96
CA TYR A 282 10.59 19.16 -15.74
C TYR A 282 9.77 20.35 -15.22
N ASN A 283 10.47 21.37 -14.75
CA ASN A 283 9.94 22.62 -14.23
C ASN A 283 8.88 22.45 -13.13
N SER A 284 8.91 21.34 -12.38
CA SER A 284 7.87 20.96 -11.41
C SER A 284 6.45 20.88 -12.00
N MET A 285 6.30 20.81 -13.32
CA MET A 285 5.01 20.75 -14.02
C MET A 285 4.76 19.38 -14.63
N ILE A 286 5.78 18.80 -15.26
CA ILE A 286 5.68 17.51 -15.95
C ILE A 286 6.54 16.48 -15.22
N PHE A 287 5.98 15.30 -15.01
CA PHE A 287 6.63 14.21 -14.31
C PHE A 287 6.60 12.94 -15.16
N LEU A 288 7.74 12.29 -15.28
CA LEU A 288 7.90 10.96 -15.86
C LEU A 288 8.48 10.05 -14.80
N ARG A 289 7.89 8.87 -14.65
CA ARG A 289 8.21 7.93 -13.58
C ARG A 289 8.41 6.55 -14.16
N GLY A 290 9.42 5.87 -13.62
CA GLY A 290 9.68 4.48 -13.91
C GLY A 290 10.12 3.78 -12.63
N GLY A 291 9.63 2.57 -12.42
CA GLY A 291 9.93 1.82 -11.22
C GLY A 291 9.82 0.32 -11.44
N PHE A 292 10.24 -0.42 -10.43
CA PHE A 292 10.10 -1.86 -10.38
C PHE A 292 9.63 -2.25 -8.99
N LYS A 293 8.54 -3.01 -8.95
CA LYS A 293 7.90 -3.46 -7.71
C LYS A 293 8.27 -4.91 -7.42
N SER A 294 8.44 -5.27 -6.16
CA SER A 294 8.65 -6.65 -5.70
C SER A 294 9.89 -7.33 -6.29
N LEU A 295 10.99 -6.58 -6.45
CA LEU A 295 12.30 -7.14 -6.80
C LEU A 295 12.71 -8.22 -5.79
N PHE A 296 13.24 -9.33 -6.30
CA PHE A 296 13.67 -10.51 -5.54
C PHE A 296 12.56 -11.31 -4.87
N LEU A 297 11.29 -10.91 -5.00
CA LEU A 297 10.17 -11.70 -4.50
C LEU A 297 9.95 -12.94 -5.40
N PRO A 298 10.09 -14.18 -4.88
CA PRO A 298 9.87 -15.37 -5.69
C PRO A 298 8.42 -15.45 -6.15
N ASN A 299 8.20 -15.87 -7.40
CA ASN A 299 6.87 -16.02 -8.01
C ASN A 299 6.02 -14.73 -8.04
N SER A 300 6.66 -13.55 -7.96
CA SER A 300 5.96 -12.29 -8.16
C SER A 300 5.49 -12.14 -9.60
N GLU A 301 4.21 -11.79 -9.77
CA GLU A 301 3.66 -11.30 -11.04
C GLU A 301 3.90 -9.81 -11.24
N GLN A 302 4.28 -9.08 -10.18
CA GLN A 302 4.50 -7.64 -10.23
C GLN A 302 5.90 -7.34 -10.76
N GLY A 303 5.99 -6.38 -11.68
CA GLY A 303 7.26 -6.01 -12.30
C GLY A 303 7.40 -4.52 -12.58
N LEU A 304 7.57 -4.19 -13.87
CA LEU A 304 7.81 -2.84 -14.36
C LEU A 304 6.59 -1.95 -14.14
N THR A 305 6.83 -0.74 -13.64
CA THR A 305 5.82 0.30 -13.49
C THR A 305 6.24 1.56 -14.24
N LEU A 306 5.30 2.22 -14.89
CA LEU A 306 5.50 3.49 -15.58
C LEU A 306 4.46 4.49 -15.10
N GLY A 307 4.83 5.76 -15.04
CA GLY A 307 3.90 6.81 -14.63
C GLY A 307 4.16 8.14 -15.32
N PHE A 308 3.11 8.90 -15.45
CA PHE A 308 3.11 10.26 -15.97
C PHE A 308 2.31 11.16 -15.02
N GLY A 309 2.73 12.42 -14.88
CA GLY A 309 2.07 13.38 -14.02
C GLY A 309 2.13 14.79 -14.56
N ILE A 310 1.08 15.55 -14.29
CA ILE A 310 1.01 16.99 -14.57
C ILE A 310 0.58 17.71 -13.30
N ASN A 311 1.33 18.75 -12.95
CA ASN A 311 0.94 19.73 -11.94
C ASN A 311 0.67 21.06 -12.62
N TYR A 312 -0.52 21.62 -12.37
CA TYR A 312 -0.98 22.88 -12.94
C TYR A 312 -1.38 23.84 -11.83
N GLY A 313 -0.60 24.90 -11.65
CA GLY A 313 -0.94 25.99 -10.73
C GLY A 313 -2.10 26.82 -11.29
N ILE A 314 -3.26 26.74 -10.65
CA ILE A 314 -4.43 27.55 -11.00
C ILE A 314 -4.25 28.97 -10.47
N THR A 315 -3.80 29.10 -9.22
CA THR A 315 -3.44 30.35 -8.55
C THR A 315 -2.11 30.19 -7.81
N SER A 316 -1.63 31.23 -7.12
CA SER A 316 -0.44 31.15 -6.26
C SER A 316 -0.52 30.07 -5.18
N ASP A 317 -1.74 29.80 -4.71
CA ASP A 317 -2.02 28.96 -3.55
C ASP A 317 -2.95 27.79 -3.90
N LEU A 318 -3.14 27.48 -5.18
CA LEU A 318 -3.96 26.34 -5.61
C LEU A 318 -3.28 25.63 -6.78
N GLU A 319 -2.88 24.38 -6.55
CA GLU A 319 -2.28 23.50 -7.55
C GLU A 319 -3.18 22.30 -7.79
N PHE A 320 -3.51 22.05 -9.05
CA PHE A 320 -4.18 20.83 -9.49
C PHE A 320 -3.11 19.81 -9.93
N THR A 321 -3.29 18.56 -9.51
CA THR A 321 -2.42 17.45 -9.86
C THR A 321 -3.23 16.37 -10.56
N PHE A 322 -2.66 15.82 -11.62
CA PHE A 322 -3.18 14.67 -12.34
C PHE A 322 -2.05 13.68 -12.55
N ASN A 323 -2.27 12.41 -12.23
CA ASN A 323 -1.31 11.37 -12.53
C ASN A 323 -1.99 10.14 -13.14
N TYR A 324 -1.21 9.46 -13.98
CA TYR A 324 -1.55 8.20 -14.59
C TYR A 324 -0.39 7.23 -14.37
N ALA A 325 -0.70 5.96 -14.15
CA ALA A 325 0.30 4.92 -14.07
C ALA A 325 -0.19 3.59 -14.64
N TYR A 326 0.80 2.86 -15.13
CA TYR A 326 0.68 1.52 -15.67
C TYR A 326 1.60 0.61 -14.86
N ALA A 327 1.14 -0.57 -14.51
CA ALA A 327 2.00 -1.60 -13.93
C ALA A 327 1.74 -2.96 -14.58
N ASP A 328 2.84 -3.64 -14.89
CA ASP A 328 2.84 -5.00 -15.40
C ASP A 328 2.58 -6.00 -14.26
N TYR A 329 1.61 -6.87 -14.49
CA TYR A 329 1.14 -7.91 -13.57
C TYR A 329 1.19 -9.30 -14.24
N GLY A 330 2.03 -9.47 -15.26
CA GLY A 330 2.34 -10.77 -15.85
C GLY A 330 1.11 -11.50 -16.37
N ARG A 331 0.80 -12.67 -15.79
CA ARG A 331 -0.38 -13.48 -16.17
C ARG A 331 -1.72 -12.78 -15.92
N LEU A 332 -1.72 -11.83 -14.97
CA LEU A 332 -2.86 -11.01 -14.62
C LEU A 332 -2.94 -9.74 -15.50
N LYS A 333 -2.13 -9.69 -16.57
CA LYS A 333 -2.00 -8.62 -17.55
C LYS A 333 -1.40 -7.36 -16.95
N ASN A 334 -2.22 -6.35 -16.65
CA ASN A 334 -1.77 -5.05 -16.18
C ASN A 334 -2.88 -4.39 -15.38
N ILE A 335 -2.47 -3.39 -14.61
CA ILE A 335 -3.36 -2.48 -13.91
C ILE A 335 -3.06 -1.04 -14.34
N GLN A 336 -4.07 -0.19 -14.27
CA GLN A 336 -3.94 1.23 -14.57
C GLN A 336 -4.57 2.06 -13.46
N TYR A 337 -3.84 3.08 -13.04
CA TYR A 337 -4.26 3.99 -11.98
C TYR A 337 -4.48 5.37 -12.57
N PHE A 338 -5.58 5.99 -12.15
CA PHE A 338 -5.85 7.39 -12.38
C PHE A 338 -5.96 8.08 -11.03
N ASP A 339 -5.27 9.20 -10.88
CA ASP A 339 -5.43 10.04 -9.71
C ASP A 339 -5.50 11.52 -10.03
N ILE A 340 -6.28 12.21 -9.21
CA ILE A 340 -6.43 13.65 -9.20
C ILE A 340 -6.23 14.16 -7.78
N GLY A 341 -5.70 15.38 -7.67
CA GLY A 341 -5.54 16.02 -6.37
C GLY A 341 -5.52 17.53 -6.46
N LEU A 342 -5.85 18.16 -5.34
CA LEU A 342 -5.78 19.60 -5.11
C LEU A 342 -4.86 19.86 -3.93
N ILE A 343 -3.96 20.81 -4.08
CA ILE A 343 -3.04 21.28 -3.06
C ILE A 343 -3.33 22.77 -2.85
N PHE A 344 -3.55 23.19 -1.60
CA PHE A 344 -3.88 24.57 -1.24
C PHE A 344 -3.33 25.01 0.11
#